data_AF-A0A5S4ZYF0-F1
#
_entry.id   AF-A0A5S4ZYF0-F1
#
_cell.length_a   1.000
_cell.length_b   1.000
_cell.length_c   1.000
_cell.angle_alpha   90.00
_cell.angle_beta   90.00
_cell.angle_gamma   90.00
#
_symmetry.space_group_name_H-M   'P 1'
#
loop_
_entity.id
_entity.type
_entity.pdbx_description
1 polymer ?
#
loop_
_entity_poly.entity_id
_entity_poly.type
_entity_poly.pdbx_seq_one_letter_code
_entity_poly.pdbx_strand_id
1 'polypeptide(L)' 'MEMNVIITEHARKRLRDYRQDKITVADIIAASNGIPGRIPTATRFRGFFAKSGRMFDIVAKDISSGRLVITVIGK' A
#
# COMPACT_ATOMS: atom_id res chain seq x y z
N MET A 1 -14.31 -3.75 13.09
CA MET A 1 -12.89 -4.11 13.31
C MET A 1 -12.13 -3.66 12.08
N GLU A 2 -11.06 -2.90 12.25
CA GLU A 2 -10.26 -2.41 11.13
C GLU A 2 -9.48 -3.59 10.49
N MET A 3 -9.32 -3.58 9.17
CA MET A 3 -8.56 -4.61 8.47
C MET A 3 -7.10 -4.55 8.91
N ASN A 4 -6.51 -5.69 9.32
CA ASN A 4 -5.08 -5.75 9.61
C ASN A 4 -4.28 -5.54 8.31
N VAL A 5 -3.48 -4.48 8.23
CA VAL A 5 -2.64 -4.19 7.06
C VAL A 5 -1.22 -4.66 7.31
N ILE A 6 -0.72 -5.55 6.45
CA ILE A 6 0.59 -6.16 6.57
C ILE A 6 1.46 -5.61 5.45
N ILE A 7 2.46 -4.80 5.80
CA ILE A 7 3.41 -4.26 4.83
C ILE A 7 4.59 -5.20 4.73
N THR A 8 4.83 -5.75 3.53
CA THR A 8 5.98 -6.64 3.31
C THR A 8 7.31 -5.90 3.48
N GLU A 9 8.36 -6.64 3.83
CA GLU A 9 9.72 -6.11 3.83
C GLU A 9 10.13 -5.58 2.45
N HIS A 10 9.62 -6.17 1.36
CA HIS A 10 9.81 -5.63 0.01
C HIS A 10 9.22 -4.22 -0.12
N ALA A 11 7.94 -4.03 0.23
CA ALA A 11 7.30 -2.72 0.22
C ALA A 11 8.01 -1.71 1.15
N ARG A 12 8.50 -2.17 2.32
CA ARG A 12 9.22 -1.33 3.28
C ARG A 12 10.58 -0.84 2.73
N LYS A 13 11.32 -1.70 2.04
CA LYS A 13 12.58 -1.32 1.39
C LYS A 13 12.36 -0.28 0.29
N ARG A 14 11.27 -0.44 -0.49
CA ARG A 14 10.91 0.48 -1.57
C ARG A 14 10.74 1.92 -1.08
N LEU A 15 10.25 2.14 0.14
CA LEU A 15 10.09 3.49 0.72
C LEU A 15 11.40 4.26 0.91
N ARG A 16 12.56 3.59 0.80
CA ARG A 16 13.88 4.23 0.83
C ARG A 16 14.35 4.68 -0.56
N ASP A 17 13.69 4.23 -1.62
CA ASP A 17 14.02 4.61 -2.99
C ASP A 17 13.53 6.04 -3.26
N TYR A 18 14.33 6.86 -3.96
CA TYR A 18 13.96 8.23 -4.35
C TYR A 18 12.61 8.31 -5.08
N ARG A 19 12.27 7.29 -5.88
CA ARG A 19 10.99 7.20 -6.58
C ARG A 19 9.79 7.09 -5.62
N GLN A 20 10.00 6.64 -4.41
CA GLN A 20 8.99 6.48 -3.36
C GLN A 20 9.11 7.55 -2.28
N ASP A 21 10.02 8.51 -2.44
CA ASP A 21 10.26 9.54 -1.46
C ASP A 21 8.95 10.28 -1.11
N LYS A 22 8.79 10.63 0.17
CA LYS A 22 7.58 11.24 0.75
C LYS A 22 6.31 10.38 0.75
N ILE A 23 6.42 9.08 0.55
CA ILE A 23 5.36 8.10 0.85
C ILE A 23 5.68 7.45 2.18
N THR A 24 4.75 7.47 3.13
CA THR A 24 4.93 6.90 4.46
C THR A 24 4.18 5.58 4.64
N VAL A 25 4.54 4.83 5.68
CA VAL A 25 3.77 3.66 6.13
C VAL A 25 2.32 4.03 6.44
N ALA A 26 2.08 5.19 7.03
CA ALA A 26 0.73 5.67 7.33
C ALA A 26 -0.10 5.91 6.06
N ASP A 27 0.52 6.42 4.98
CA ASP A 27 -0.15 6.60 3.69
C ASP A 27 -0.55 5.25 3.08
N ILE A 28 0.33 4.24 3.17
CA ILE A 28 0.04 2.88 2.71
C ILE A 28 -1.14 2.27 3.48
N ILE A 29 -1.16 2.42 4.81
CA ILE A 29 -2.24 1.89 5.66
C ILE A 29 -3.56 2.56 5.30
N ALA A 30 -3.58 3.89 5.18
CA ALA A 30 -4.77 4.64 4.79
C ALA A 30 -5.29 4.21 3.40
N ALA A 31 -4.40 4.09 2.41
CA ALA A 31 -4.74 3.59 1.08
C ALA A 31 -5.30 2.15 1.13
N SER A 32 -4.71 1.28 1.92
CA SER A 32 -5.13 -0.12 2.06
C SER A 32 -6.49 -0.26 2.72
N ASN A 33 -6.77 0.54 3.76
CA ASN A 33 -8.06 0.55 4.45
C ASN A 33 -9.18 1.16 3.60
N GLY A 34 -8.83 2.07 2.67
CA GLY A 34 -9.78 2.66 1.73
C GLY A 34 -10.25 1.73 0.61
N ILE A 35 -9.60 0.58 0.38
CA ILE A 35 -10.02 -0.37 -0.66
C ILE A 35 -11.18 -1.23 -0.13
N PRO A 36 -12.38 -1.15 -0.72
CA PRO A 36 -13.50 -1.98 -0.30
C PRO A 36 -13.36 -3.42 -0.79
N GLY A 37 -14.08 -4.32 -0.12
CA GLY A 37 -14.20 -5.73 -0.52
C GLY A 37 -12.94 -6.56 -0.27
N ARG A 38 -12.99 -7.81 -0.73
CA ARG A 38 -11.90 -8.78 -0.62
C ARG A 38 -11.04 -8.77 -1.88
N ILE A 39 -9.73 -8.85 -1.71
CA ILE A 39 -8.73 -8.86 -2.79
C ILE A 39 -8.08 -10.25 -2.89
N PRO A 40 -8.70 -11.23 -3.58
CA PRO A 40 -8.23 -12.62 -3.57
C PRO A 40 -6.89 -12.83 -4.31
N THR A 41 -6.57 -11.96 -5.25
CA THR A 41 -5.37 -12.02 -6.10
C THR A 41 -4.56 -10.73 -5.98
N ALA A 42 -3.25 -10.80 -6.24
CA ALA A 42 -2.39 -9.62 -6.20
C ALA A 42 -2.86 -8.58 -7.23
N THR A 43 -3.42 -7.47 -6.74
CA THR A 43 -4.10 -6.47 -7.56
C THR A 43 -3.46 -5.11 -7.36
N ARG A 44 -3.22 -4.39 -8.46
CA ARG A 44 -2.70 -3.02 -8.43
C ARG A 44 -3.83 -2.01 -8.36
N PHE A 45 -3.84 -1.24 -7.28
CA PHE A 45 -4.74 -0.11 -7.09
C PHE A 45 -3.96 1.18 -7.35
N ARG A 46 -4.54 2.07 -8.15
CA ARG A 46 -3.84 3.23 -8.70
C ARG A 46 -4.40 4.55 -8.16
N GLY A 47 -3.54 5.56 -8.12
CA GLY A 47 -3.96 6.94 -7.92
C GLY A 47 -4.27 7.34 -6.47
N PHE A 48 -3.58 6.72 -5.51
CA PHE A 48 -3.60 7.21 -4.13
C PHE A 48 -2.72 8.44 -3.99
N PHE A 49 -3.02 9.26 -2.97
CA PHE A 49 -2.24 10.43 -2.61
C PHE A 49 -1.70 10.27 -1.21
N ALA A 50 -0.39 10.46 -1.05
CA ALA A 50 0.24 10.57 0.24
C ALA A 50 -0.11 11.93 0.87
N LYS A 51 0.04 12.07 2.19
CA LYS A 51 -0.11 13.37 2.87
C LYS A 51 0.76 14.49 2.27
N SER A 52 1.88 14.11 1.66
CA SER A 52 2.78 15.03 0.93
C SER A 52 2.23 15.55 -0.40
N GLY A 53 1.09 15.05 -0.86
CA GLY A 53 0.53 15.28 -2.20
C GLY A 53 1.12 14.35 -3.27
N ARG A 54 2.10 13.49 -2.93
CA ARG A 54 2.68 12.57 -3.89
C ARG A 54 1.68 11.49 -4.30
N MET A 55 1.51 11.31 -5.61
CA MET A 55 0.69 10.22 -6.13
C MET A 55 1.45 8.89 -6.13
N PHE A 56 0.79 7.83 -5.71
CA PHE A 56 1.34 6.48 -5.73
C PHE A 56 0.27 5.42 -5.98
N ASP A 57 0.74 4.22 -6.32
CA ASP A 57 -0.07 3.03 -6.46
C ASP A 57 0.39 1.98 -5.43
N ILE A 58 -0.48 1.04 -5.07
CA ILE A 58 -0.12 -0.12 -4.25
C ILE A 58 -0.51 -1.41 -4.96
N VAL A 59 0.23 -2.48 -4.68
CA VAL A 59 -0.18 -3.84 -5.03
C VAL A 59 -0.53 -4.57 -3.74
N ALA A 60 -1.78 -5.02 -3.62
CA ALA A 60 -2.30 -5.66 -2.42
C ALA A 60 -2.96 -7.01 -2.71
N LYS A 61 -2.99 -7.89 -1.71
CA LYS A 61 -3.70 -9.17 -1.71
C LYS A 61 -4.17 -9.46 -0.28
N ASP A 62 -5.38 -9.96 -0.12
CA ASP A 62 -5.88 -10.43 1.17
C ASP A 62 -5.43 -11.87 1.43
N ILE A 63 -4.90 -12.10 2.63
CA ILE A 63 -4.51 -13.39 3.18
C ILE A 63 -5.27 -13.64 4.50
N SER A 64 -5.13 -14.82 5.09
CA SER A 64 -5.85 -15.19 6.32
C SER A 64 -5.58 -14.23 7.49
N SER A 65 -4.42 -13.59 7.54
CA SER A 65 -4.02 -12.66 8.59
C SER A 65 -4.33 -11.18 8.30
N GLY A 66 -4.83 -10.83 7.10
CA GLY A 66 -5.14 -9.44 6.73
C GLY A 66 -4.81 -9.08 5.28
N ARG A 67 -4.71 -7.78 5.00
CA ARG A 67 -4.36 -7.23 3.69
C ARG A 67 -2.86 -7.07 3.56
N LEU A 68 -2.23 -7.92 2.75
CA LEU A 68 -0.81 -7.89 2.46
C LEU A 68 -0.52 -6.85 1.36
N VAL A 69 0.26 -5.82 1.69
CA VAL A 69 0.81 -4.86 0.73
C VAL A 69 2.15 -5.38 0.22
N ILE A 70 2.14 -5.81 -1.04
CA ILE A 70 3.25 -6.46 -1.70
C ILE A 70 4.29 -5.43 -2.16
N THR A 71 3.87 -4.32 -2.76
CA THR A 71 4.79 -3.25 -3.19
C THR A 71 4.07 -1.90 -3.31
N VAL A 72 4.87 -0.84 -3.40
CA VAL A 72 4.44 0.56 -3.59
C VAL A 72 5.11 1.12 -4.84
N ILE A 73 4.36 1.87 -5.64
CA ILE A 73 4.81 2.42 -6.93
C ILE A 73 4.46 3.90 -7.00
N GLY A 74 5.42 4.72 -6.61
CA GLY A 74 5.43 6.16 -6.71
C GLY A 74 5.59 6.60 -8.15
N LYS A 75 4.85 7.66 -8.48
CA LYS A 75 4.95 8.35 -9.76
C LYS A 75 5.92 9.51 -9.67
#